data_AF-A0A8T1A9C5-F1
#
_entry.id   AF-A0A8T1A9C5-F1
#
_cell.length_a   1.000
_cell.length_b   1.000
_cell.length_c   1.000
_cell.angle_alpha   90.00
_cell.angle_beta   90.00
_cell.angle_gamma   90.00
#
_symmetry.space_group_name_H-M   'P 1'
#
loop_
_entity.id
_entity.type
_entity.pdbx_description
1 polymer ?
#
loop_
_entity_poly.entity_id
_entity_poly.type
_entity_poly.pdbx_seq_one_letter_code
_entity_poly.pdbx_strand_id
1 'polypeptide(L)'
;MVSVLMVSTAACSSGNDSGEAVSQEKEVAKERNNVTFTDISKDIRGNKAPKPEQADEVNQTLNDTYLEDMFEETIPNDYSAYPYKTDATLNVWMPANLSIPDMNNQAVQKQVEQLTSIKVNFITPPVGQEADAFTLMISSGELPDIIINPERYPGELEAELNDGAYMDLTDFL
;
A
#
# COMPACT_ATOMS: atom_id res chain seq x y z
N MET A 1 1.95 -43.05 36.34
CA MET A 1 1.29 -44.26 35.79
C MET A 1 1.36 -44.16 34.29
N VAL A 2 1.97 -45.16 33.67
CA VAL A 2 2.12 -45.32 32.23
C VAL A 2 0.77 -45.71 31.62
N SER A 3 0.40 -45.12 30.49
CA SER A 3 -0.50 -45.77 29.54
C SER A 3 0.01 -45.54 28.13
N VAL A 4 0.32 -46.67 27.51
CA VAL A 4 0.78 -46.89 26.13
C VAL A 4 -0.30 -47.77 25.48
N LEU A 5 -0.25 -47.84 24.15
CA LEU A 5 -0.99 -48.69 23.19
C LEU A 5 -2.27 -48.04 22.64
N MET A 6 -2.55 -48.04 21.33
CA MET A 6 -2.13 -48.94 20.25
C MET A 6 -1.87 -48.15 18.94
N VAL A 7 -0.79 -48.50 18.25
CA VAL A 7 -0.59 -48.26 16.82
C VAL A 7 -1.42 -49.29 16.04
N SER A 8 -2.12 -48.88 15.00
CA SER A 8 -2.58 -49.79 13.94
C SER A 8 -1.99 -49.33 12.61
N THR A 9 -1.19 -50.20 12.03
CA THR A 9 -0.48 -50.05 10.76
C THR A 9 -1.40 -50.32 9.57
N ALA A 10 -1.33 -49.41 8.59
CA ALA A 10 -1.38 -49.58 7.14
C ALA A 10 -2.42 -50.53 6.49
N ALA A 11 -3.29 -49.92 5.67
CA ALA A 11 -3.73 -50.51 4.41
C ALA A 11 -3.44 -49.51 3.28
N CYS A 12 -2.45 -49.83 2.44
CA CYS A 12 -2.20 -49.12 1.19
C CYS A 12 -3.24 -49.55 0.14
N SER A 13 -3.91 -48.59 -0.50
CA SER A 13 -4.31 -48.72 -1.91
C SER A 13 -4.43 -47.33 -2.52
N SER A 14 -3.54 -47.07 -3.47
CA SER A 14 -3.48 -45.92 -4.37
C SER A 14 -4.76 -45.74 -5.20
N GLY A 15 -5.17 -44.48 -5.43
CA GLY A 15 -6.13 -44.18 -6.50
C GLY A 15 -6.82 -42.82 -6.37
N ASN A 16 -6.06 -41.75 -6.66
CA ASN A 16 -6.39 -40.44 -7.24
C ASN A 16 -7.83 -39.84 -7.15
N ASP A 17 -7.81 -38.53 -6.90
CA ASP A 17 -8.80 -37.48 -7.23
C ASP A 17 -9.81 -37.08 -6.14
N SER A 18 -9.34 -36.22 -5.23
CA SER A 18 -10.14 -35.41 -4.34
C SER A 18 -10.67 -34.18 -5.08
N GLY A 19 -11.94 -34.22 -5.46
CA GLY A 19 -12.73 -33.01 -5.65
C GLY A 19 -12.98 -32.36 -4.28
N GLU A 20 -12.39 -31.19 -4.05
CA GLU A 20 -12.74 -30.33 -2.92
C GLU A 20 -13.62 -29.18 -3.39
N ALA A 21 -14.79 -29.11 -2.76
CA ALA A 21 -15.82 -28.13 -3.00
C ALA A 21 -15.37 -26.76 -2.51
N VAL A 22 -15.33 -25.79 -3.43
CA VAL A 22 -15.21 -24.37 -3.13
C VAL A 22 -16.46 -23.93 -2.37
N SER A 23 -16.31 -23.67 -1.06
CA SER A 23 -17.31 -22.97 -0.26
C SER A 23 -17.30 -21.50 -0.64
N GLN A 24 -18.41 -21.08 -1.25
CA GLN A 24 -18.75 -19.70 -1.58
C GLN A 24 -18.88 -18.87 -0.30
N GLU A 25 -17.98 -17.90 -0.08
CA GLU A 25 -18.20 -16.82 0.87
C GLU A 25 -18.77 -15.60 0.14
N LYS A 26 -19.79 -15.01 0.78
CA LYS A 26 -20.67 -14.00 0.21
C LYS A 26 -19.97 -12.65 0.14
N GLU A 27 -19.89 -12.15 -1.08
CA GLU A 27 -19.57 -10.77 -1.44
C GLU A 27 -20.52 -9.79 -0.71
N VAL A 28 -19.98 -9.02 0.23
CA VAL A 28 -20.61 -7.80 0.74
C VAL A 28 -19.86 -6.63 0.11
N ALA A 29 -20.21 -6.32 -1.14
CA ALA A 29 -19.79 -5.08 -1.79
C ALA A 29 -20.36 -3.90 -1.00
N LYS A 30 -19.51 -3.25 -0.21
CA LYS A 30 -19.83 -2.02 0.51
C LYS A 30 -19.90 -0.90 -0.54
N GLU A 31 -21.05 -0.21 -0.65
CA GLU A 31 -21.22 0.95 -1.54
C GLU A 31 -20.12 2.00 -1.25
N ARG A 32 -19.10 2.08 -2.10
CA ARG A 32 -18.08 3.14 -2.09
C ARG A 32 -18.73 4.39 -2.70
N ASN A 33 -18.78 5.50 -1.96
CA ASN A 33 -19.40 6.74 -2.42
C ASN A 33 -18.43 7.46 -3.36
N ASN A 34 -18.47 7.18 -4.67
CA ASN A 34 -17.46 7.75 -5.57
C ASN A 34 -17.63 9.26 -5.77
N VAL A 35 -16.59 10.03 -5.45
CA VAL A 35 -16.42 11.41 -5.91
C VAL A 35 -16.05 11.36 -7.39
N THR A 36 -16.85 12.00 -8.25
CA THR A 36 -16.60 12.06 -9.70
C THR A 36 -16.02 13.41 -10.10
N PHE A 37 -14.91 13.40 -10.84
CA PHE A 37 -14.29 14.60 -11.38
C PHE A 37 -14.63 14.83 -12.86
N THR A 38 -14.54 16.08 -13.30
CA THR A 38 -14.61 16.40 -14.74
C THR A 38 -13.26 16.09 -15.37
N ASP A 39 -13.25 15.41 -16.52
CA ASP A 39 -12.03 15.12 -17.27
C ASP A 39 -11.36 16.41 -17.76
N ILE A 40 -10.17 16.70 -17.24
CA ILE A 40 -9.34 17.87 -17.62
C ILE A 40 -8.17 17.48 -18.53
N SER A 41 -8.08 16.22 -18.96
CA SER A 41 -7.00 15.68 -19.80
C SER A 41 -6.64 16.56 -20.99
N LYS A 42 -7.65 17.03 -21.74
CA LYS A 42 -7.44 17.78 -22.99
C LYS A 42 -6.76 19.12 -22.78
N ASP A 43 -6.95 19.71 -21.62
CA ASP A 43 -6.45 21.03 -21.27
C ASP A 43 -5.06 20.98 -20.60
N ILE A 44 -4.73 19.84 -20.00
CA ILE A 44 -3.48 19.61 -19.25
C ILE A 44 -2.44 18.86 -20.07
N ARG A 45 -2.79 17.76 -20.75
CA ARG A 45 -1.81 16.89 -21.43
C ARG A 45 -1.10 17.62 -22.57
N GLY A 46 0.24 17.60 -22.54
CA GLY A 46 1.08 18.25 -23.53
C GLY A 46 1.12 19.79 -23.45
N ASN A 47 0.39 20.39 -22.51
CA ASN A 47 0.37 21.84 -22.32
C ASN A 47 1.69 22.31 -21.65
N LYS A 48 2.50 23.06 -22.40
CA LYS A 48 3.80 23.56 -21.93
C LYS A 48 3.73 24.96 -21.30
N ALA A 49 2.57 25.61 -21.35
CA ALA A 49 2.35 26.95 -20.83
C ALA A 49 0.96 27.02 -20.16
N PRO A 50 0.78 26.31 -19.03
CA PRO A 50 -0.51 26.25 -18.35
C PRO A 50 -0.93 27.65 -17.86
N LYS A 51 -2.23 27.94 -17.96
CA LYS A 51 -2.83 29.11 -17.31
C LYS A 51 -2.82 28.89 -15.79
N PRO A 52 -2.82 29.96 -14.98
CA PRO A 52 -2.87 29.84 -13.52
C PRO A 52 -4.00 28.93 -13.02
N GLU A 53 -5.21 29.08 -13.58
CA GLU A 53 -6.38 28.24 -13.24
C GLU A 53 -6.15 26.74 -13.52
N GLN A 54 -5.42 26.40 -14.59
CA GLN A 54 -5.10 25.02 -14.93
C GLN A 54 -4.03 24.45 -13.98
N ALA A 55 -3.09 25.28 -13.57
CA ALA A 55 -2.10 24.91 -12.57
C ALA A 55 -2.73 24.73 -11.19
N ASP A 56 -3.73 25.55 -10.84
CA ASP A 56 -4.47 25.43 -9.58
C ASP A 56 -5.34 24.18 -9.57
N GLU A 57 -6.01 23.84 -10.67
CA GLU A 57 -6.79 22.59 -10.78
C GLU A 57 -5.90 21.37 -10.54
N VAL A 58 -4.69 21.34 -11.13
CA VAL A 58 -3.73 20.24 -10.97
C VAL A 58 -3.13 20.20 -9.57
N ASN A 59 -2.73 21.34 -9.02
CA ASN A 59 -1.96 21.36 -7.77
C ASN A 59 -2.83 21.38 -6.52
N GLN A 60 -4.05 21.95 -6.58
CA GLN A 60 -4.88 22.22 -5.41
C GLN A 60 -6.12 21.35 -5.30
N THR A 61 -6.28 20.35 -6.19
CA THR A 61 -7.39 19.41 -6.16
C THR A 61 -6.91 17.97 -6.19
N LEU A 62 -7.81 17.01 -5.94
CA LEU A 62 -7.57 15.58 -6.10
C LEU A 62 -7.98 15.06 -7.49
N ASN A 63 -8.28 15.96 -8.44
CA ASN A 63 -8.69 15.58 -9.79
C ASN A 63 -7.48 15.09 -10.59
N ASP A 64 -7.32 13.77 -10.71
CA ASP A 64 -6.22 13.12 -11.40
C ASP A 64 -6.58 12.63 -12.81
N THR A 65 -7.75 13.00 -13.34
CA THR A 65 -8.27 12.55 -14.64
C THR A 65 -7.37 12.89 -15.84
N TYR A 66 -6.35 13.73 -15.65
CA TYR A 66 -5.34 14.05 -16.65
C TYR A 66 -4.17 13.07 -16.70
N LEU A 67 -4.04 12.19 -15.69
CA LEU A 67 -3.08 11.11 -15.67
C LEU A 67 -3.59 9.96 -16.54
N GLU A 68 -2.65 9.23 -17.12
CA GLU A 68 -2.97 8.01 -17.88
C GLU A 68 -2.87 6.82 -16.94
N ASP A 69 -3.84 5.92 -17.05
CA ASP A 69 -3.78 4.64 -16.35
C ASP A 69 -2.64 3.80 -16.94
N MET A 70 -1.78 3.29 -16.05
CA MET A 70 -0.64 2.46 -16.45
C MET A 70 -1.05 1.02 -16.81
N PHE A 71 -2.26 0.62 -16.40
CA PHE A 71 -2.79 -0.73 -16.56
C PHE A 71 -4.07 -0.69 -17.39
N GLU A 72 -4.33 -1.77 -18.13
CA GLU A 72 -5.58 -1.91 -18.92
C GLU A 72 -6.81 -2.03 -18.02
N GLU A 73 -6.63 -2.61 -16.83
CA GLU A 73 -7.66 -2.70 -15.81
C GLU A 73 -7.72 -1.40 -15.00
N THR A 74 -8.87 -0.74 -15.02
CA THR A 74 -9.11 0.50 -14.29
C THR A 74 -9.32 0.18 -12.81
N ILE A 75 -8.37 0.58 -11.97
CA ILE A 75 -8.50 0.48 -10.51
C ILE A 75 -9.47 1.59 -10.06
N PRO A 76 -10.58 1.26 -9.37
CA PRO A 76 -11.52 2.27 -8.91
C PRO A 76 -10.89 3.21 -7.88
N ASN A 77 -10.87 4.51 -8.17
CA ASN A 77 -10.45 5.53 -7.20
C ASN A 77 -11.60 5.93 -6.26
N ASP A 78 -11.35 5.93 -4.94
CA ASP A 78 -12.29 6.42 -3.92
C ASP A 78 -11.68 7.60 -3.14
N TYR A 79 -12.08 8.82 -3.50
CA TYR A 79 -11.65 10.04 -2.80
C TYR A 79 -12.59 10.47 -1.67
N SER A 80 -13.68 9.74 -1.41
CA SER A 80 -14.70 10.18 -0.44
C SER A 80 -14.22 10.18 1.01
N ALA A 81 -13.10 9.49 1.27
CA ALA A 81 -12.43 9.50 2.56
C ALA A 81 -11.66 10.82 2.83
N TYR A 82 -11.44 11.66 1.81
CA TYR A 82 -10.63 12.87 1.92
C TYR A 82 -11.45 14.16 1.82
N PRO A 83 -11.03 15.25 2.52
CA PRO A 83 -10.00 15.26 3.54
C PRO A 83 -10.41 14.42 4.76
N TYR A 84 -9.44 13.72 5.35
CA TYR A 84 -9.70 12.86 6.50
C TYR A 84 -10.11 13.72 7.71
N LYS A 85 -11.10 13.24 8.47
CA LYS A 85 -11.82 14.08 9.45
C LYS A 85 -11.02 14.42 10.70
N THR A 86 -9.88 13.78 10.91
CA THR A 86 -9.04 13.95 12.10
C THR A 86 -7.59 14.02 11.67
N ASP A 87 -6.76 14.73 12.42
CA ASP A 87 -5.32 14.76 12.18
C ASP A 87 -4.76 13.33 12.28
N ALA A 88 -4.34 12.78 11.14
CA ALA A 88 -3.69 11.48 11.05
C ALA A 88 -2.23 11.69 10.67
N THR A 89 -1.32 10.92 11.29
CA THR A 89 0.07 10.85 10.88
C THR A 89 0.39 9.41 10.51
N LEU A 90 0.87 9.20 9.29
CA LEU A 90 1.41 7.91 8.84
C LEU A 90 2.93 7.98 8.91
N ASN A 91 3.53 7.04 9.63
CA ASN A 91 4.97 6.83 9.66
C ASN A 91 5.35 5.94 8.49
N VAL A 92 6.29 6.42 7.67
CA VAL A 92 6.70 5.74 6.45
C VAL A 92 8.20 5.53 6.51
N TRP A 93 8.64 4.28 6.62
CA TRP A 93 10.06 3.99 6.45
C TRP A 93 10.39 3.94 4.97
N MET A 94 11.49 4.57 4.59
CA MET A 94 12.03 4.49 3.23
C MET A 94 13.55 4.52 3.23
N PRO A 95 14.22 3.83 2.30
CA PRO A 95 15.67 3.90 2.19
C PRO A 95 16.13 5.32 1.81
N ALA A 96 17.36 5.67 2.18
CA ALA A 96 17.93 6.97 1.84
C ALA A 96 18.08 7.15 0.33
N ASN A 97 17.82 8.37 -0.14
CA ASN A 97 18.05 8.76 -1.52
C ASN A 97 18.98 9.98 -1.55
N LEU A 98 20.13 9.84 -2.22
CA LEU A 98 21.13 10.91 -2.30
C LEU A 98 20.61 12.21 -2.95
N SER A 99 19.63 12.10 -3.84
CA SER A 99 19.01 13.24 -4.51
C SER A 99 17.98 13.95 -3.64
N ILE A 100 17.49 13.29 -2.58
CA ILE A 100 16.46 13.81 -1.68
C ILE A 100 16.95 13.63 -0.23
N PRO A 101 17.77 14.57 0.28
CA PRO A 101 18.35 14.48 1.61
C PRO A 101 17.32 14.45 2.75
N ASP A 102 16.17 15.11 2.54
CA ASP A 102 15.07 15.14 3.49
C ASP A 102 13.73 15.12 2.73
N MET A 103 13.01 13.99 2.85
CA MET A 103 11.70 13.82 2.25
C MET A 103 10.61 14.62 2.99
N ASN A 104 10.78 14.86 4.29
CA ASN A 104 9.80 15.56 5.11
C ASN A 104 9.70 17.06 4.78
N ASN A 105 10.72 17.63 4.14
CA ASN A 105 10.76 19.05 3.78
C ASN A 105 10.44 19.33 2.30
N GLN A 106 9.84 18.37 1.59
CA GLN A 106 9.47 18.54 0.18
C GLN A 106 8.14 19.30 0.03
N ALA A 107 8.01 20.10 -1.03
CA ALA A 107 6.77 20.84 -1.31
C ALA A 107 5.55 19.92 -1.51
N VAL A 108 5.78 18.73 -2.09
CA VAL A 108 4.74 17.71 -2.27
C VAL A 108 4.12 17.27 -0.94
N GLN A 109 4.88 17.23 0.17
CA GLN A 109 4.36 16.84 1.48
C GLN A 109 3.30 17.81 1.99
N LYS A 110 3.56 19.11 1.84
CA LYS A 110 2.62 20.16 2.24
C LYS A 110 1.32 20.05 1.45
N GLN A 111 1.42 19.70 0.16
CA GLN A 111 0.25 19.54 -0.70
C GLN A 111 -0.56 18.30 -0.34
N VAL A 112 0.09 17.16 -0.10
CA VAL A 112 -0.57 15.93 0.36
C VAL A 112 -1.29 16.17 1.68
N GLU A 113 -0.64 16.81 2.66
CA GLU A 113 -1.25 17.13 3.95
C GLU A 113 -2.46 18.07 3.79
N GLN A 114 -2.35 19.10 2.94
CA GLN A 114 -3.46 20.02 2.68
C GLN A 114 -4.66 19.33 2.04
N LEU A 115 -4.45 18.45 1.06
CA LEU A 115 -5.54 17.82 0.30
C LEU A 115 -6.19 16.65 1.03
N THR A 116 -5.39 15.89 1.80
CA THR A 116 -5.85 14.66 2.45
C THR A 116 -6.10 14.82 3.94
N SER A 117 -5.57 15.88 4.57
CA SER A 117 -5.49 16.03 6.04
C SER A 117 -4.70 14.91 6.73
N ILE A 118 -3.84 14.22 5.97
CA ILE A 118 -2.93 13.20 6.48
C ILE A 118 -1.51 13.74 6.39
N LYS A 119 -0.82 13.79 7.52
CA LYS A 119 0.60 14.07 7.58
C LYS A 119 1.39 12.78 7.33
N VAL A 120 2.42 12.85 6.51
CA VAL A 120 3.35 11.74 6.31
C VAL A 120 4.67 12.06 7.00
N ASN A 121 5.12 11.16 7.88
CA ASN A 121 6.39 11.24 8.58
C ASN A 121 7.36 10.20 8.02
N PHE A 122 8.30 10.63 7.20
CA PHE A 122 9.31 9.75 6.62
C PHE A 122 10.44 9.47 7.61
N ILE A 123 10.65 8.19 7.88
CA ILE A 123 11.76 7.65 8.65
C ILE A 123 12.80 7.18 7.66
N THR A 124 13.79 8.02 7.40
CA THR A 124 14.88 7.73 6.45
C THR A 124 16.19 7.51 7.21
N PRO A 125 16.83 6.33 7.09
CA PRO A 125 18.12 6.09 7.74
C PRO A 125 19.24 6.90 7.07
N PRO A 126 20.41 7.06 7.72
CA PRO A 126 21.58 7.62 7.06
C PRO A 126 21.97 6.81 5.81
N VAL A 127 22.48 7.52 4.79
CA VAL A 127 22.95 6.89 3.56
C VAL A 127 24.02 5.83 3.86
N GLY A 128 23.84 4.64 3.30
CA GLY A 128 24.74 3.49 3.49
C GLY A 128 24.47 2.68 4.75
N GLN A 129 23.47 3.05 5.56
CA GLN A 129 23.03 2.31 6.75
C GLN A 129 21.64 1.70 6.58
N GLU A 130 21.09 1.67 5.37
CA GLU A 130 19.72 1.23 5.09
C GLU A 130 19.51 -0.23 5.48
N ALA A 131 20.47 -1.11 5.21
CA ALA A 131 20.37 -2.54 5.49
C ALA A 131 20.32 -2.84 7.00
N ASP A 132 21.23 -2.24 7.76
CA ASP A 132 21.30 -2.42 9.22
C ASP A 132 20.08 -1.78 9.89
N ALA A 133 19.68 -0.58 9.47
CA ALA A 133 18.50 0.11 9.99
C ALA A 133 17.20 -0.66 9.68
N PHE A 134 17.08 -1.23 8.49
CA PHE A 134 15.94 -2.06 8.11
C PHE A 134 15.89 -3.33 8.97
N THR A 135 17.01 -4.05 9.10
CA THR A 135 17.10 -5.26 9.93
C THR A 135 16.72 -4.96 11.39
N LEU A 136 17.15 -3.80 11.92
CA LEU A 136 16.78 -3.38 13.27
C LEU A 136 15.29 -3.09 13.40
N MET A 137 14.69 -2.35 12.45
CA MET A 137 13.26 -2.05 12.43
C MET A 137 12.41 -3.33 12.40
N ILE A 138 12.79 -4.29 11.56
CA ILE A 138 12.08 -5.57 11.47
C ILE A 138 12.24 -6.38 12.75
N SER A 139 13.47 -6.52 13.25
CA SER A 139 13.75 -7.36 14.43
C SER A 139 13.22 -6.78 15.74
N SER A 140 13.02 -5.46 15.84
CA SER A 140 12.39 -4.84 17.01
C SER A 140 10.89 -5.07 17.08
N GLY A 141 10.24 -5.31 15.93
CA GLY A 141 8.78 -5.33 15.79
C GLY A 141 8.12 -3.95 15.92
N GLU A 142 8.91 -2.88 16.08
CA GLU A 142 8.43 -1.49 16.08
C GLU A 142 8.29 -1.01 14.63
N LEU A 143 7.32 -1.59 13.92
CA LEU A 143 7.10 -1.33 12.51
C LEU A 143 6.42 0.03 12.29
N PRO A 144 6.77 0.74 11.22
CA PRO A 144 6.03 1.91 10.76
C PRO A 144 4.69 1.48 10.15
N ASP A 145 3.84 2.45 9.79
CA ASP A 145 2.57 2.17 9.11
C ASP A 145 2.80 1.69 7.67
N ILE A 146 3.85 2.20 7.00
CA ILE A 146 4.21 1.84 5.62
C ILE A 146 5.71 1.64 5.50
N ILE A 147 6.12 0.62 4.75
CA ILE A 147 7.51 0.35 4.38
C ILE A 147 7.63 0.46 2.87
N ILE A 148 8.43 1.42 2.40
CA ILE A 148 8.79 1.54 0.99
C ILE A 148 10.00 0.67 0.71
N ASN A 149 9.96 -0.03 -0.42
CA ASN A 149 10.92 -1.06 -0.82
C ASN A 149 11.01 -2.23 0.18
N PRO A 150 9.89 -2.91 0.48
CA PRO A 150 9.87 -4.03 1.42
C PRO A 150 10.69 -5.23 0.93
N GLU A 151 11.05 -5.31 -0.36
CA GLU A 151 11.89 -6.37 -0.92
C GLU A 151 13.30 -6.47 -0.30
N ARG A 152 13.66 -5.51 0.56
CA ARG A 152 14.87 -5.56 1.41
C ARG A 152 14.74 -6.57 2.56
N TYR A 153 13.55 -7.07 2.82
CA TYR A 153 13.30 -8.12 3.79
C TYR A 153 13.94 -9.44 3.32
N PRO A 154 14.79 -10.08 4.14
CA PRO A 154 15.38 -11.36 3.78
C PRO A 154 14.35 -12.49 3.96
N GLY A 155 13.70 -12.92 2.88
CA GLY A 155 12.69 -13.97 2.91
C GLY A 155 11.92 -14.09 1.59
N GLU A 156 10.95 -15.01 1.56
CA GLU A 156 9.90 -15.02 0.54
C GLU A 156 8.70 -14.23 1.08
N LEU A 157 8.05 -13.43 0.21
CA LEU A 157 6.93 -12.54 0.54
C LEU A 157 5.77 -13.25 1.29
N GLU A 158 5.60 -14.55 1.04
CA GLU A 158 4.57 -15.39 1.68
C GLU A 158 4.85 -15.66 3.17
N ALA A 159 6.12 -15.72 3.59
CA ALA A 159 6.46 -15.87 5.00
C ALA A 159 6.10 -14.61 5.79
N GLU A 160 6.25 -13.45 5.15
CA GLU A 160 6.04 -12.14 5.76
C GLU A 160 4.55 -11.81 5.96
N LEU A 161 3.69 -12.26 5.03
CA LEU A 161 2.24 -12.22 5.19
C LEU A 161 1.77 -13.18 6.30
N ASN A 162 2.30 -14.40 6.34
CA ASN A 162 1.94 -15.40 7.36
C ASN A 162 2.40 -15.00 8.77
N ASP A 163 3.53 -14.33 8.89
CA ASP A 163 4.03 -13.79 10.16
C ASP A 163 3.29 -12.51 10.60
N GLY A 164 2.36 -12.01 9.77
CA GLY A 164 1.55 -10.82 10.06
C GLY A 164 2.33 -9.50 9.96
N ALA A 165 3.52 -9.52 9.34
CA ALA A 165 4.34 -8.34 9.15
C ALA A 165 3.79 -7.41 8.05
N TYR A 166 3.06 -7.97 7.08
CA TYR A 166 2.37 -7.23 6.02
C TYR A 166 0.87 -7.54 5.97
N MET A 167 0.09 -6.53 5.58
CA MET A 167 -1.35 -6.63 5.38
C MET A 167 -1.66 -6.99 3.92
N ASP A 168 -2.60 -7.93 3.71
CA ASP A 168 -3.16 -8.18 2.38
C ASP A 168 -4.00 -6.96 1.94
N LEU A 169 -3.66 -6.42 0.77
CA LEU A 169 -4.32 -5.25 0.21
C LEU A 169 -5.39 -5.60 -0.83
N THR A 170 -5.62 -6.88 -1.14
CA THR A 170 -6.51 -7.34 -2.22
C THR A 170 -7.93 -6.75 -2.10
N ASP A 171 -8.49 -6.71 -0.88
CA ASP A 171 -9.83 -6.16 -0.64
C ASP A 171 -9.92 -4.62 -0.75
N PHE A 172 -8.75 -3.96 -0.78
CA PHE A 172 -8.63 -2.50 -0.85
C PHE A 172 -8.30 -1.97 -2.24
N LEU A 173 -7.92 -2.85 -3.18
CA LEU A 173 -7.79 -2.54 -4.60
C LEU A 173 -9.18 -2.46 -5.28
#